data_AF-A0A4V1LUR9-F1
#
_entry.id   AF-A0A4V1LUR9-F1
#
_cell.length_a   1.000
_cell.length_b   1.000
_cell.length_c   1.000
_cell.angle_alpha   90.00
_cell.angle_beta   90.00
_cell.angle_gamma   90.00
#
_symmetry.space_group_name_H-M   'P 1'
#
loop_
_entity.id
_entity.type
_entity.pdbx_description
1 polymer ?
#
loop_
_entity_poly.entity_id
_entity_poly.type
_entity_poly.pdbx_seq_one_letter_code
_entity_poly.pdbx_strand_id
1 'polypeptide(L)'
;MSKETYHQLYKKYDLYRSDIYMLCEEKPAEILFLFEEVCDELIKPLPINNQLPKEFVQSAKSFTSQNTFTNVYFAELTNRAFFLSDLIDFLALIRSKKTT
;
A
#
# COMPACT_ATOMS: atom_id res chain seq x y z
N MET A 1 12.09 13.77 -2.39
CA MET A 1 11.29 12.86 -3.23
C MET A 1 10.44 11.98 -2.32
N SER A 2 9.28 12.44 -1.85
CA SER A 2 8.62 11.81 -0.68
C SER A 2 7.09 11.72 -0.69
N LYS A 3 6.35 12.02 -1.75
CA LYS A 3 4.88 11.81 -1.77
C LYS A 3 4.33 11.44 -3.14
N GLU A 4 4.98 11.92 -4.20
CA GLU A 4 4.60 11.61 -5.57
C GLU A 4 4.74 10.12 -5.90
N THR A 5 5.66 9.40 -5.24
CA THR A 5 5.92 8.00 -5.56
C THR A 5 4.70 7.09 -5.35
N TYR A 6 4.06 7.12 -4.17
CA TYR A 6 2.88 6.28 -3.94
C TYR A 6 1.71 6.65 -4.86
N HIS A 7 1.43 7.94 -5.07
CA HIS A 7 0.39 8.33 -6.03
C HIS A 7 0.70 7.87 -7.46
N GLN A 8 1.97 7.91 -7.87
CA GLN A 8 2.40 7.43 -9.17
C GLN A 8 2.25 5.91 -9.28
N LEU A 9 2.60 5.15 -8.25
CA LEU A 9 2.38 3.70 -8.18
C LEU A 9 0.89 3.37 -8.36
N TYR A 10 0.01 3.97 -7.58
CA TYR A 10 -1.43 3.70 -7.68
C TYR A 10 -2.01 4.11 -9.04
N LYS A 11 -1.55 5.23 -9.62
CA LYS A 11 -1.96 5.66 -10.96
C LYS A 11 -1.46 4.74 -12.07
N LYS A 12 -0.23 4.22 -11.95
CA LYS A 12 0.36 3.28 -12.92
C LYS A 12 -0.53 2.06 -13.15
N TYR A 13 -1.19 1.59 -12.08
CA TYR A 13 -2.08 0.43 -12.12
C TYR A 13 -3.57 0.80 -12.26
N ASP A 14 -3.90 2.08 -12.45
CA ASP A 14 -5.29 2.57 -12.48
C ASP A 14 -6.11 2.14 -11.25
N LEU A 15 -5.49 2.27 -10.07
CA LEU A 15 -6.03 1.90 -8.77
C LEU A 15 -6.02 3.07 -7.77
N TYR A 16 -5.93 4.33 -8.23
CA TYR A 16 -5.94 5.50 -7.34
C TYR A 16 -7.35 5.80 -6.77
N ARG A 17 -7.88 4.92 -5.93
CA ARG A 17 -9.22 5.00 -5.33
C ARG A 17 -9.27 4.24 -3.99
N SER A 18 -10.18 4.62 -3.09
CA SER A 18 -10.29 4.03 -1.73
C SER A 18 -11.17 2.77 -1.68
N ASP A 19 -11.62 2.27 -2.81
CA ASP A 19 -12.48 1.10 -2.95
C ASP A 19 -11.82 0.00 -3.81
N ILE A 20 -10.47 -0.02 -3.83
CA ILE A 20 -9.65 -1.04 -4.51
C ILE A 20 -10.04 -2.45 -4.08
N TYR A 21 -10.46 -2.63 -2.83
CA TYR A 21 -10.92 -3.92 -2.30
C TYR A 21 -12.14 -4.49 -3.04
N MET A 22 -12.93 -3.67 -3.73
CA MET A 22 -14.04 -4.12 -4.57
C MET A 22 -13.58 -4.64 -5.95
N LEU A 23 -12.34 -4.36 -6.36
CA LEU A 23 -11.82 -4.67 -7.69
C LEU A 23 -11.04 -6.00 -7.74
N CYS A 24 -11.13 -6.83 -6.70
CA CYS A 24 -10.39 -8.08 -6.62
C CYS A 24 -10.70 -9.04 -7.79
N GLU A 25 -11.92 -9.00 -8.33
CA GLU A 25 -12.31 -9.83 -9.48
C GLU A 25 -11.96 -9.20 -10.82
N GLU A 26 -12.02 -7.86 -10.90
CA GLU A 26 -11.82 -7.11 -12.15
C GLU A 26 -10.35 -6.87 -12.48
N LYS A 27 -9.53 -6.63 -11.45
CA LYS A 27 -8.13 -6.20 -11.58
C LYS A 27 -7.17 -6.97 -10.63
N PRO A 28 -7.21 -8.31 -10.61
CA PRO A 28 -6.40 -9.09 -9.66
C PRO A 28 -4.90 -8.92 -9.88
N ALA A 29 -4.44 -8.85 -11.14
CA ALA A 29 -3.02 -8.74 -11.45
C ALA A 29 -2.46 -7.38 -11.03
N GLU A 30 -3.20 -6.31 -11.29
CA GLU A 30 -2.86 -4.95 -10.90
C GLU A 30 -2.76 -4.81 -9.38
N ILE A 31 -3.68 -5.43 -8.63
CA ILE A 31 -3.62 -5.46 -7.16
C ILE A 31 -2.36 -6.20 -6.68
N LEU A 32 -2.04 -7.35 -7.27
CA LEU A 32 -0.84 -8.13 -6.91
C LEU A 32 0.43 -7.31 -7.14
N PHE A 33 0.59 -6.73 -8.33
CA PHE A 33 1.78 -5.95 -8.68
C PHE A 33 1.89 -4.65 -7.89
N LEU A 34 0.79 -3.93 -7.70
CA LEU A 34 0.77 -2.71 -6.90
C LEU A 34 1.15 -3.03 -5.44
N PHE A 35 0.62 -4.11 -4.87
CA PHE A 35 0.95 -4.53 -3.52
C PHE A 35 2.45 -4.77 -3.34
N GLU A 36 3.07 -5.51 -4.26
CA GLU A 36 4.51 -5.79 -4.20
C GLU A 36 5.35 -4.50 -4.30
N GLU A 37 5.07 -3.64 -5.28
CA GLU A 37 5.80 -2.37 -5.43
C GLU A 37 5.60 -1.43 -4.22
N VAL A 38 4.40 -1.43 -3.62
CA VAL A 38 4.11 -0.66 -2.41
C VAL A 38 4.90 -1.21 -1.21
N CYS A 39 4.98 -2.53 -1.03
CA CYS A 39 5.79 -3.13 0.03
C CYS A 39 7.26 -2.76 -0.11
N ASP A 40 7.81 -2.85 -1.32
CA ASP A 40 9.19 -2.45 -1.63
C ASP A 40 9.44 -0.96 -1.33
N GLU A 41 8.47 -0.10 -1.58
CA GLU A 41 8.59 1.33 -1.29
C GLU A 41 8.48 1.63 0.21
N LEU A 42 7.62 0.91 0.94
CA LEU A 42 7.40 1.08 2.39
C LEU A 42 8.63 0.74 3.24
N ILE A 43 9.49 -0.17 2.78
CA ILE A 43 10.71 -0.54 3.51
C ILE A 43 11.87 0.44 3.28
N LYS A 44 11.77 1.34 2.30
CA LYS A 44 12.81 2.35 2.01
C LYS A 44 12.81 3.46 3.08
N PRO A 45 13.97 4.11 3.32
CA PRO A 45 14.09 5.19 4.30
C PRO A 45 13.52 6.52 3.77
N LEU A 46 12.21 6.54 3.46
CA LEU A 46 11.53 7.73 2.95
C LEU A 46 10.89 8.56 4.07
N PRO A 47 10.97 9.90 4.03
CA PRO A 47 10.35 10.76 5.05
C PRO A 47 8.83 10.61 5.23
N ILE A 48 8.13 10.11 4.21
CA ILE A 48 6.68 9.84 4.29
C ILE A 48 6.36 8.57 5.06
N ASN A 49 7.24 7.57 5.00
CA ASN A 49 7.06 6.30 5.73
C ASN A 49 7.09 6.53 7.24
N ASN A 50 7.78 7.59 7.69
CA ASN A 50 7.79 8.03 9.09
C ASN A 50 6.48 8.72 9.54
N GLN A 51 5.63 9.14 8.61
CA GLN A 51 4.33 9.77 8.89
C GLN A 51 3.16 8.77 8.82
N LEU A 52 3.40 7.58 8.27
CA LEU A 52 2.40 6.51 8.21
C LEU A 52 2.34 5.76 9.55
N PRO A 53 1.21 5.10 9.86
CA PRO A 53 1.15 4.11 10.93
C PRO A 53 2.26 3.07 10.79
N LYS A 54 2.90 2.71 11.91
CA LYS A 54 4.09 1.83 11.92
C LYS A 54 3.76 0.43 11.39
N GLU A 55 2.50 0.04 11.51
CA GLU A 55 1.92 -1.21 11.08
C GLU A 55 2.11 -1.42 9.57
N PHE A 56 1.96 -0.40 8.73
CA PHE A 56 2.19 -0.51 7.28
C PHE A 56 3.65 -0.90 6.97
N VAL A 57 4.59 -0.19 7.58
CA VAL A 57 6.03 -0.43 7.40
C VAL A 57 6.42 -1.79 7.97
N GLN A 58 5.85 -2.17 9.12
CA GLN A 58 6.14 -3.47 9.75
C GLN A 58 5.61 -4.63 8.90
N SER A 59 4.36 -4.56 8.43
CA SER A 59 3.78 -5.57 7.54
C SER A 59 4.56 -5.72 6.24
N ALA A 60 4.97 -4.61 5.62
CA ALA A 60 5.81 -4.64 4.42
C ALA A 60 7.18 -5.29 4.66
N LYS A 61 7.82 -4.98 5.80
CA LYS A 61 9.08 -5.63 6.21
C LYS A 61 8.90 -7.13 6.41
N SER A 62 7.85 -7.54 7.13
CA SER A 62 7.56 -8.95 7.39
C SER A 62 7.25 -9.74 6.12
N PHE A 63 6.49 -9.13 5.20
CA PHE A 63 6.23 -9.72 3.89
C PHE A 63 7.52 -9.88 3.08
N THR A 64 8.33 -8.81 2.96
CA THR A 64 9.60 -8.84 2.23
C THR A 64 10.59 -9.85 2.82
N SER A 65 10.61 -10.02 4.14
CA SER A 65 11.43 -11.00 4.84
C SER A 65 10.89 -12.44 4.77
N GLN A 66 9.87 -12.70 3.96
CA GLN A 66 9.24 -14.01 3.78
C GLN A 66 8.72 -14.60 5.10
N ASN A 67 8.17 -13.77 5.99
CA ASN A 67 7.57 -14.26 7.22
C ASN A 67 6.34 -15.13 6.92
N THR A 68 6.33 -16.36 7.43
CA THR A 68 5.29 -17.36 7.13
C THR A 68 3.88 -16.85 7.39
N PHE A 69 3.61 -16.27 8.57
CA PHE A 69 2.27 -15.82 8.93
C PHE A 69 1.80 -14.65 8.05
N THR A 70 2.71 -13.71 7.78
CA THR A 70 2.43 -12.56 6.92
C THR A 70 2.16 -12.98 5.48
N ASN A 71 2.92 -13.96 4.97
CA ASN A 71 2.73 -14.51 3.64
C ASN A 71 1.40 -15.27 3.52
N VAL A 72 1.01 -16.04 4.53
CA VAL A 72 -0.31 -16.70 4.55
C VAL A 72 -1.43 -15.67 4.56
N TYR A 73 -1.32 -14.62 5.37
CA TYR A 73 -2.31 -13.53 5.40
C TYR A 73 -2.44 -12.83 4.04
N PHE A 74 -1.32 -12.48 3.41
CA PHE A 74 -1.30 -11.84 2.09
C PHE A 74 -1.37 -12.83 0.91
N ALA A 75 -1.59 -14.12 1.15
CA ALA A 75 -1.95 -15.05 0.07
C ALA A 75 -3.35 -14.74 -0.45
N GLU A 76 -4.23 -14.23 0.41
CA GLU A 76 -5.57 -13.78 0.05
C GLU A 76 -5.51 -12.41 -0.64
N LEU A 77 -5.99 -12.34 -1.89
CA LEU A 77 -5.97 -11.12 -2.69
C LEU A 77 -6.72 -9.97 -2.01
N THR A 78 -7.84 -10.28 -1.36
CA THR A 78 -8.66 -9.29 -0.65
C THR A 78 -7.88 -8.61 0.47
N ASN A 79 -7.01 -9.33 1.17
CA ASN A 79 -6.17 -8.75 2.23
C ASN A 79 -5.12 -7.78 1.65
N ARG A 80 -4.56 -8.07 0.47
CA ARG A 80 -3.70 -7.13 -0.24
C ARG A 80 -4.48 -5.88 -0.66
N ALA A 81 -5.68 -6.07 -1.19
CA ALA A 81 -6.52 -4.97 -1.65
C ALA A 81 -6.98 -4.06 -0.50
N PHE A 82 -7.35 -4.63 0.65
CA PHE A 82 -7.64 -3.85 1.88
C PHE A 82 -6.42 -3.07 2.37
N PHE A 83 -5.24 -3.70 2.40
CA PHE A 83 -4.01 -3.01 2.78
C PHE A 83 -3.71 -1.79 1.89
N LEU A 84 -3.89 -1.94 0.58
CA LEU A 84 -3.73 -0.84 -0.38
C LEU A 84 -4.79 0.25 -0.19
N SER A 85 -6.05 -0.16 0.04
CA SER A 85 -7.15 0.74 0.33
C SER A 85 -6.90 1.61 1.57
N ASP A 86 -6.48 0.99 2.67
CA ASP A 86 -6.18 1.71 3.91
C ASP A 86 -5.00 2.66 3.70
N LEU A 87 -3.96 2.22 2.99
CA LEU A 87 -2.78 3.05 2.75
C LEU A 87 -3.12 4.33 1.97
N ILE A 88 -3.93 4.23 0.91
CA ILE A 88 -4.32 5.42 0.13
C ILE A 88 -5.15 6.40 0.96
N ASP A 89 -6.03 5.91 1.82
CA ASP A 89 -6.82 6.74 2.75
C ASP A 89 -5.92 7.46 3.74
N PHE A 90 -4.94 6.77 4.33
CA PHE A 90 -3.96 7.40 5.22
C PHE A 90 -3.13 8.47 4.49
N LEU A 91 -2.69 8.20 3.26
CA LEU A 91 -1.95 9.18 2.45
C LEU A 91 -2.81 10.43 2.15
N ALA A 92 -4.11 10.26 1.89
CA ALA A 92 -5.06 11.35 1.70
C ALA A 92 -5.24 12.17 2.99
N LEU A 93 -5.36 11.52 4.14
CA LEU A 93 -5.46 12.19 5.45
C LEU A 93 -4.21 13.02 5.78
N ILE A 94 -3.02 12.48 5.52
CA ILE A 94 -1.74 13.20 5.70
C ILE A 94 -1.67 14.42 4.77
N ARG A 95 -2.28 14.38 3.58
CA ARG A 95 -2.41 15.56 2.70
C ARG A 95 -3.34 16.60 3.31
N SER A 96 -4.53 16.20 3.73
CA SER A 96 -5.56 17.10 4.28
C SER A 96 -5.03 17.90 5.48
N LYS A 97 -4.32 17.24 6.42
CA LYS A 97 -3.73 17.87 7.61
C LYS A 97 -2.67 18.95 7.33
N LYS A 98 -2.06 18.99 6.13
CA LYS A 98 -1.07 20.03 5.78
C LYS A 98 -1.70 21.32 5.26
N THR A 99 -3.01 21.34 5.05
CA THR A 99 -3.75 22.45 4.43
C THR A 99 -4.44 23.34 5.47
N THR A 100 -4.11 23.20 6.75
CA THR A 100 -4.59 24.01 7.88
C THR A 100 -3.39 24.61 8.60
#